data_AF-A0A936I0N6-F1
#
_entry.id   AF-A0A936I0N6-F1
#
_cell.length_a   1.000
_cell.length_b   1.000
_cell.length_c   1.000
_cell.angle_alpha   90.00
_cell.angle_beta   90.00
_cell.angle_gamma   90.00
#
_symmetry.space_group_name_H-M   'P 1'
#
loop_
_entity.id
_entity.type
_entity.pdbx_description
1 polymer ?
#
loop_
_entity_poly.entity_id
_entity_poly.type
_entity_poly.pdbx_seq_one_letter_code
_entity_poly.pdbx_strand_id
1 'polypeptide(L)' 'MERTYRLLLRGRNRPGPMRQQTYAAGDNVDVRDLMTCSTQHVRADELSPYRHTLILDGLEYQILNVLRQ' A
#
# COMPACT_ATOMS: atom_id res chain seq x y z
N MET A 1 -20.47 -6.80 7.41
CA MET A 1 -19.26 -7.39 6.81
C MET A 1 -18.25 -6.26 6.68
N GLU A 2 -17.14 -6.33 7.42
CA GLU A 2 -16.03 -5.38 7.21
C GLU A 2 -15.40 -5.64 5.85
N ARG A 3 -15.28 -4.59 5.04
CA ARG A 3 -14.57 -4.66 3.76
C ARG A 3 -13.08 -4.77 4.04
N THR A 4 -12.41 -5.69 3.36
CA THR A 4 -10.96 -5.88 3.52
C THR A 4 -10.24 -5.66 2.20
N TYR A 5 -9.03 -5.14 2.30
CA TYR A 5 -8.20 -4.74 1.16
C TYR A 5 -6.90 -5.51 1.25
N ARG A 6 -6.69 -6.42 0.28
CA ARG A 6 -5.44 -7.18 0.16
C ARG A 6 -4.53 -6.53 -0.87
N LEU A 7 -3.36 -6.09 -0.41
CA LEU A 7 -2.34 -5.47 -1.23
C LEU A 7 -1.32 -6.52 -1.68
N LEU A 8 -0.99 -6.50 -2.97
CA LEU A 8 0.17 -7.19 -3.51
C LEU A 8 1.33 -6.20 -3.60
N LEU A 9 2.45 -6.54 -2.97
CA LEU A 9 3.57 -5.63 -2.74
C LEU A 9 4.88 -6.20 -3.30
N ARG A 10 5.74 -5.32 -3.79
CA ARG A 10 7.13 -5.63 -4.14
C ARG A 10 8.07 -4.57 -3.59
N GLY A 11 9.18 -4.97 -2.98
CA GLY A 11 10.16 -4.01 -2.48
C GLY A 11 10.69 -3.13 -3.62
N ARG A 12 10.58 -1.81 -3.47
CA ARG A 12 10.98 -0.85 -4.52
C ARG A 12 12.50 -0.82 -4.70
N ASN A 13 13.23 -0.74 -3.59
CA ASN A 13 14.69 -0.63 -3.58
C ASN A 13 15.41 -1.97 -3.37
N ARG A 14 14.68 -3.02 -3.03
CA ARG A 14 15.19 -4.39 -2.87
C ARG A 14 14.18 -5.34 -3.50
N PRO A 15 14.33 -5.67 -4.79
CA PRO A 15 13.41 -6.60 -5.46
C PRO A 15 13.59 -8.00 -4.86
N GLY A 16 12.74 -8.31 -3.89
CA GLY A 16 12.62 -9.61 -3.23
C GLY A 16 11.32 -10.33 -3.61
N PRO A 17 10.98 -11.41 -2.90
CA PRO A 17 9.71 -12.11 -3.10
C PRO A 17 8.53 -11.14 -2.92
N MET A 18 7.45 -11.39 -3.67
CA MET A 18 6.20 -10.65 -3.52
C MET A 18 5.64 -10.85 -2.11
N ARG A 19 5.17 -9.76 -1.51
CA ARG A 19 4.55 -9.76 -0.18
C ARG A 19 3.07 -9.45 -0.32
N GLN A 20 2.28 -10.02 0.59
CA GLN A 20 0.86 -9.70 0.74
C GLN A 20 0.64 -9.01 2.09
N GLN A 21 -0.19 -7.97 2.09
CA GLN A 21 -0.66 -7.30 3.30
C GLN A 21 -2.18 -7.16 3.20
N THR A 22 -2.88 -7.25 4.33
CA THR A 22 -4.34 -7.14 4.38
C THR A 22 -4.72 -6.11 5.42
N TYR A 23 -5.60 -5.19 5.02
CA TYR A 23 -6.09 -4.11 5.87
C TYR A 23 -7.62 -4.11 5.90
N ALA A 24 -8.20 -3.73 7.02
CA ALA A 24 -9.61 -3.35 7.06
C ALA A 24 -9.80 -2.01 6.35
N ALA A 25 -10.99 -1.74 5.80
CA ALA A 25 -11.27 -0.52 5.05
C ALA A 25 -10.94 0.78 5.82
N GLY A 26 -11.15 0.75 7.14
CA GLY A 26 -10.91 1.90 8.02
C GLY A 26 -9.46 2.05 8.48
N ASP A 27 -8.58 1.10 8.18
CA ASP A 27 -7.19 1.17 8.60
C ASP A 27 -6.48 2.30 7.86
N ASN A 28 -5.73 3.10 8.62
CA ASN A 28 -4.84 4.10 8.05
C ASN A 28 -3.48 3.46 7.76
N VAL A 29 -2.95 3.76 6.60
CA VAL A 29 -1.70 3.22 6.09
C VAL A 29 -0.79 4.35 5.62
N ASP A 30 0.49 4.18 5.91
CA ASP A 30 1.51 5.13 5.51
C ASP A 30 1.89 4.86 4.06
N VAL A 31 1.77 5.89 3.24
CA VAL A 31 2.10 5.81 1.82
C VAL A 31 3.01 6.95 1.41
N ARG A 32 3.77 6.73 0.35
CA ARG A 32 4.43 7.80 -0.40
C ARG A 32 3.60 8.09 -1.64
N ASP A 33 3.14 9.33 -1.78
CA ASP A 33 2.48 9.81 -2.99
C ASP A 33 3.53 10.02 -4.09
N LEU A 34 3.33 9.36 -5.24
CA LEU A 34 4.29 9.32 -6.33
C LEU A 34 4.40 10.64 -7.11
N MET A 35 3.37 11.48 -7.05
CA MET A 35 3.35 12.77 -7.75
C MET A 35 4.07 13.86 -6.95
N THR A 36 3.86 13.86 -5.64
CA THR A 36 4.37 14.89 -4.72
C THR A 36 5.61 14.45 -3.95
N CYS A 37 5.95 13.16 -3.99
CA CYS A 37 7.00 12.54 -3.16
C CYS A 37 6.79 12.76 -1.64
N SER A 38 5.58 13.10 -1.21
CA SER A 38 5.23 13.31 0.20
C SER A 38 4.77 12.02 0.86
N THR A 39 5.06 11.87 2.16
CA THR A 39 4.45 10.80 2.97
C THR A 39 3.07 11.26 3.41
N GLN A 40 2.08 10.40 3.24
CA GLN A 40 0.68 10.64 3.61
C GLN A 40 0.14 9.45 4.41
N HIS A 41 -0.83 9.74 5.27
CA HIS A 41 -1.61 8.72 5.96
C HIS A 41 -2.97 8.67 5.27
N VAL A 42 -3.25 7.56 4.59
CA VAL A 42 -4.49 7.38 3.82
C VAL A 42 -5.22 6.15 4.29
N ARG A 43 -6.53 6.07 4.06
CA ARG A 43 -7.28 4.86 4.38
C ARG A 43 -6.99 3.76 3.36
N ALA A 44 -7.13 2.51 3.78
CA ALA A 44 -6.91 1.35 2.92
C ALA A 44 -7.83 1.36 1.67
N ASP A 45 -9.03 1.93 1.77
CA ASP A 45 -9.97 2.05 0.65
C ASP A 45 -9.62 3.14 -0.38
N GLU A 46 -8.74 4.08 0.00
CA GLU A 46 -8.23 5.17 -0.84
C GLU A 46 -6.90 4.80 -1.55
N LEU A 47 -6.36 3.61 -1.29
CA LEU A 47 -5.12 3.14 -1.89
C LEU A 47 -5.23 2.95 -3.40
N SER A 48 -4.21 3.42 -4.13
CA SER A 48 -4.11 3.29 -5.58
C SER A 48 -2.69 2.86 -5.98
N PRO A 49 -2.52 1.73 -6.71
CA PRO A 49 -1.23 1.29 -7.25
C PRO A 49 -0.51 2.32 -8.13
N TYR A 50 -1.27 3.22 -8.74
CA TYR A 50 -0.73 4.21 -9.70
C TYR A 50 -0.30 5.51 -9.02
N ARG A 51 -0.76 5.75 -7.80
CA ARG A 51 -0.51 7.00 -7.07
C ARG A 51 0.36 6.78 -5.84
N HIS A 52 0.31 5.60 -5.24
CA HIS A 52 0.90 5.36 -3.94
C HIS A 52 1.89 4.19 -3.97
N THR A 53 2.96 4.33 -3.20
CA THR A 53 3.74 3.20 -2.70
C THR A 53 3.50 3.07 -1.20
N LEU A 54 3.53 1.84 -0.69
CA LEU A 54 3.32 1.57 0.73
C LEU A 54 4.63 1.75 1.49
N ILE A 55 4.58 2.42 2.63
CA ILE A 55 5.68 2.47 3.58
C ILE A 55 5.37 1.46 4.70
N LEU A 56 6.26 0.50 4.91
CA LEU A 56 6.11 -0.51 5.94
C LEU A 56 7.48 -0.79 6.56
N ASP A 57 7.57 -0.70 7.89
CA ASP A 57 8.82 -0.88 8.65
C ASP A 57 9.95 0.05 8.15
N GLY A 58 9.61 1.27 7.73
CA GLY A 58 10.55 2.24 7.15
C GLY A 58 11.04 1.91 5.74
N LEU A 59 10.53 0.83 5.12
CA LEU A 59 10.85 0.43 3.75
C LEU A 59 9.72 0.77 2.80
N GLU A 60 10.08 1.08 1.56
CA GLU A 60 9.12 1.42 0.52
C GLU A 60 8.82 0.22 -0.40
N TYR A 61 7.53 -0.05 -0.57
CA TYR A 61 7.00 -1.13 -1.38
C TYR A 61 6.12 -0.58 -2.49
N GLN A 62 6.38 -0.99 -3.73
CA GLN A 62 5.46 -0.76 -4.83
C GLN A 62 4.19 -1.59 -4.60
N ILE A 63 3.03 -0.93 -4.67
CA ILE A 63 1.74 -1.61 -4.69
C ILE A 63 1.49 -2.05 -6.13
N LEU A 64 1.42 -3.38 -6.33
CA LEU A 64 1.18 -3.98 -7.64
C LEU A 64 -0.31 -4.13 -7.91
N ASN A 65 -1.10 -4.42 -6.87
CA ASN A 65 -2.54 -4.56 -6.98
C ASN A 65 -3.23 -4.36 -5.62
N VAL A 66 -4.50 -3.98 -5.66
CA VAL A 66 -5.40 -3.84 -4.50
C VAL A 66 -6.64 -4.68 -4.76
N LEU A 67 -6.77 -5.79 -4.04
CA LEU A 67 -7.92 -6.68 -4.14
C LEU A 67 -8.92 -6.34 -3.04
N ARG A 68 -10.17 -6.11 -3.43
CA ARG A 68 -11.28 -5.84 -2.50
C ARG A 68 -11.99 -7.16 -2.18
N GLN A 69 -12.15 -7.47 -0.89
CA GLN A 69 -12.83 -8.68 -0.40
C GLN A 69 -13.98 -8.31 0.54
#